data_AF-W5JM80-F1
#
_entry.id   AF-W5JM80-F1
#
_cell.length_a   1.000
_cell.length_b   1.000
_cell.length_c   1.000
_cell.angle_alpha   90.00
_cell.angle_beta   90.00
_cell.angle_gamma   90.00
#
_symmetry.space_group_name_H-M   'P 1'
#
loop_
_entity.id
_entity.type
_entity.pdbx_description
1 polymer ?
#
loop_
_entity_poly.entity_id
_entity_poly.type
_entity_poly.pdbx_seq_one_letter_code
_entity_poly.pdbx_strand_id
1 'polypeptide(L)'
;MLFGGSFGSRTKYKTLLLCSRSIQSVLRRQANSRASLYLQIHAAFYASNTTYSTMKLFVAIVFAVLAVATVTAQDQYTTKYDGIDLDEILKSDRLFNNYFKCLMDEGRCTPDGNELKRILPEALQTNCAKCSEKQRAGAISVINYMIDNRKEQWDALQKKYDPENLYVEKYREEAKKEGIKLE
;
A
#
# COMPACT_ATOMS: atom_id res chain seq x y z
N MET A 1 -79.58 86.69 18.26
CA MET A 1 -79.19 86.07 19.55
C MET A 1 -79.37 84.57 19.36
N LEU A 2 -78.39 83.65 19.45
CA LEU A 2 -77.03 83.66 19.94
C LEU A 2 -76.20 82.61 19.17
N PHE A 3 -74.90 82.86 19.18
CA PHE A 3 -73.72 82.06 18.85
C PHE A 3 -73.76 80.54 18.98
N GLY A 4 -72.89 79.88 18.20
CA GLY A 4 -72.06 78.76 18.68
C GLY A 4 -72.13 77.48 17.85
N GLY A 5 -71.02 77.11 17.20
CA GLY A 5 -70.42 75.82 17.52
C GLY A 5 -69.54 75.23 16.41
N SER A 6 -68.28 75.67 16.36
CA SER A 6 -67.19 74.88 15.79
C SER A 6 -67.05 73.58 16.60
N PHE A 7 -67.08 72.39 15.99
CA PHE A 7 -66.43 71.17 16.48
C PHE A 7 -66.66 70.00 15.50
N GLY A 8 -65.59 69.33 15.04
CA GLY A 8 -65.78 68.02 14.39
C GLY A 8 -64.70 67.45 13.46
N SER A 9 -63.55 68.07 13.23
CA SER A 9 -62.51 67.47 12.33
C SER A 9 -61.63 66.39 12.98
N ARG A 10 -61.80 66.10 14.29
CA ARG A 10 -60.95 65.15 15.05
C ARG A 10 -61.32 63.66 14.89
N THR A 11 -62.50 63.32 14.39
CA THR A 11 -62.99 61.93 14.44
C THR A 11 -62.53 61.07 13.26
N LYS A 12 -62.28 61.68 12.08
CA LYS A 12 -61.86 60.93 10.87
C LYS A 12 -60.42 60.38 10.96
N TYR A 13 -59.51 61.10 11.62
CA TYR A 13 -58.10 60.70 11.72
C TYR A 13 -57.85 59.54 12.69
N LYS A 14 -58.67 59.38 13.75
CA LYS A 14 -58.54 58.28 14.71
C LYS A 14 -58.89 56.92 14.10
N THR A 15 -59.88 56.86 13.22
CA THR A 15 -60.29 55.61 12.55
C THR A 15 -59.23 55.13 11.55
N LEU A 16 -58.57 56.05 10.83
CA LEU A 16 -57.46 55.73 9.90
C LEU A 16 -56.21 55.20 10.63
N LEU A 17 -55.85 55.76 11.79
CA LEU A 17 -54.72 55.31 12.62
C LEU A 17 -54.94 53.93 13.27
N LEU A 18 -56.18 53.56 13.58
CA LEU A 18 -56.51 52.23 14.12
C LEU A 18 -56.50 51.15 13.02
N CYS A 19 -56.87 51.51 11.79
CA CYS A 19 -56.83 50.60 10.64
C CYS A 19 -55.38 50.29 10.21
N SER A 20 -54.50 51.31 10.17
CA SER A 20 -53.08 51.10 9.82
C SER A 20 -52.34 50.22 10.84
N ARG A 21 -52.61 50.38 12.15
CA ARG A 21 -52.05 49.52 13.20
C ARG A 21 -52.51 48.06 13.10
N SER A 22 -53.77 47.81 12.74
CA SER A 22 -54.29 46.45 12.54
C SER A 22 -53.64 45.79 11.33
N ILE A 23 -53.59 46.48 10.19
CA ILE A 23 -52.94 45.97 8.96
C ILE A 23 -51.46 45.67 9.21
N GLN A 24 -50.75 46.53 9.93
CA GLN A 24 -49.33 46.36 10.22
C GLN A 24 -49.06 45.20 11.19
N SER A 25 -49.99 44.89 12.10
CA SER A 25 -49.89 43.71 12.97
C SER A 25 -50.16 42.39 12.23
N VAL A 26 -51.08 42.38 11.27
CA VAL A 26 -51.36 41.23 10.41
C VAL A 26 -50.18 40.97 9.45
N LEU A 27 -49.66 42.01 8.80
CA LEU A 27 -48.48 41.91 7.93
C LEU A 27 -47.24 41.43 8.72
N ARG A 28 -47.06 41.92 9.96
CA ARG A 28 -45.97 41.47 10.83
C ARG A 28 -46.13 40.00 11.26
N ARG A 29 -47.35 39.52 11.54
CA ARG A 29 -47.62 38.10 11.82
C ARG A 29 -47.38 37.21 10.59
N GLN A 30 -47.78 37.65 9.41
CA GLN A 30 -47.61 36.90 8.16
C GLN A 30 -46.14 36.82 7.72
N ALA A 31 -45.34 37.86 7.97
CA ALA A 31 -43.89 37.86 7.76
C ALA A 31 -43.16 36.93 8.75
N ASN A 32 -43.56 36.91 10.02
CA ASN A 32 -42.91 36.08 11.06
C ASN A 32 -43.13 34.57 10.84
N SER A 33 -44.31 34.17 10.35
CA SER A 33 -44.61 32.76 10.04
C SER A 33 -43.80 32.23 8.86
N ARG A 34 -43.60 33.04 7.81
CA ARG A 34 -42.78 32.65 6.64
C ARG A 34 -41.29 32.57 6.97
N ALA A 35 -40.77 33.49 7.79
CA ALA A 35 -39.38 33.49 8.23
C ALA A 35 -39.05 32.23 9.06
N SER A 36 -39.95 31.82 9.96
CA SER A 36 -39.78 30.61 10.77
C SER A 36 -39.77 29.32 9.93
N LEU A 37 -40.66 29.22 8.94
CA LEU A 37 -40.71 28.07 8.03
C LEU A 37 -39.44 28.00 7.14
N TYR A 38 -38.98 29.14 6.61
CA TYR A 38 -37.75 29.20 5.81
C TYR A 38 -36.52 28.78 6.61
N LEU A 39 -36.40 29.25 7.86
CA LEU A 39 -35.29 28.90 8.74
C LEU A 39 -35.30 27.41 9.13
N GLN A 40 -36.47 26.82 9.33
CA GLN A 40 -36.61 25.38 9.60
C GLN A 40 -36.25 24.52 8.38
N ILE A 41 -36.67 24.92 7.17
CA ILE A 41 -36.33 24.20 5.93
C ILE A 41 -34.82 24.30 5.65
N HIS A 42 -34.21 25.48 5.83
CA HIS A 42 -32.77 25.66 5.66
C HIS A 42 -31.96 24.87 6.70
N ALA A 43 -32.39 24.83 7.96
CA ALA A 43 -31.74 24.03 8.99
C ALA A 43 -31.80 22.52 8.68
N ALA A 44 -32.95 22.03 8.19
CA ALA A 44 -33.11 20.64 7.76
C ALA A 44 -32.23 20.30 6.54
N PHE A 45 -32.15 21.21 5.55
CA PHE A 45 -31.29 21.04 4.38
C PHE A 45 -29.80 21.05 4.76
N TYR A 46 -29.38 21.96 5.66
CA TYR A 46 -28.00 22.04 6.12
C TYR A 46 -27.58 20.82 6.95
N ALA A 47 -28.48 20.28 7.78
CA ALA A 47 -28.26 19.06 8.56
C ALA A 47 -28.17 17.81 7.67
N SER A 48 -28.97 17.72 6.61
CA SER A 48 -28.94 16.57 5.68
C SER A 48 -27.70 16.57 4.77
N ASN A 49 -27.17 17.74 4.40
CA ASN A 49 -25.94 17.83 3.61
C ASN A 49 -24.67 17.60 4.45
N THR A 50 -24.65 18.01 5.72
CA THR A 50 -23.51 17.73 6.62
C THR A 50 -23.38 16.25 6.94
N THR A 51 -24.49 15.52 7.15
CA THR A 51 -24.46 14.06 7.37
C THR A 51 -24.02 13.28 6.13
N TYR A 52 -24.43 13.71 4.95
CA TYR A 52 -24.00 13.10 3.69
C TYR A 52 -22.52 13.37 3.37
N SER A 53 -22.01 14.54 3.74
CA SER A 53 -20.59 14.90 3.58
C SER A 53 -19.68 14.18 4.57
N THR A 54 -20.11 13.96 5.81
CA THR A 54 -19.31 13.23 6.81
C THR A 54 -19.22 11.73 6.49
N MET A 55 -20.31 11.08 6.07
CA MET A 55 -20.28 9.67 5.64
C MET A 55 -19.32 9.43 4.47
N LYS A 56 -19.28 10.33 3.48
CA LYS A 56 -18.35 10.24 2.34
C LYS A 56 -16.89 10.33 2.77
N LEU A 57 -16.57 11.19 3.73
CA LEU A 57 -15.22 11.34 4.26
C LEU A 57 -14.77 10.08 5.00
N PHE A 58 -15.64 9.48 5.82
CA PHE A 58 -15.34 8.22 6.52
C PHE A 58 -15.13 7.05 5.55
N VAL A 59 -15.97 6.93 4.51
CA VAL A 59 -15.81 5.87 3.50
C VAL A 59 -14.49 6.04 2.72
N ALA A 60 -14.11 7.27 2.36
CA ALA A 60 -12.85 7.54 1.69
C ALA A 60 -11.62 7.21 2.56
N ILE A 61 -11.68 7.52 3.87
CA ILE A 61 -10.61 7.20 4.83
C ILE A 61 -10.47 5.68 5.02
N VAL A 62 -11.58 4.95 5.16
CA VAL A 62 -11.54 3.48 5.29
C VAL A 62 -10.97 2.82 4.04
N PHE A 63 -11.32 3.31 2.86
CA PHE A 63 -10.79 2.79 1.59
C PHE A 63 -9.29 3.08 1.43
N ALA A 64 -8.81 4.25 1.89
CA ALA A 64 -7.39 4.59 1.89
C ALA A 64 -6.57 3.71 2.86
N VAL A 65 -7.11 3.38 4.03
CA VAL A 65 -6.44 2.49 5.00
C VAL A 65 -6.36 1.05 4.49
N LEU A 66 -7.41 0.57 3.82
CA LEU A 66 -7.43 -0.78 3.22
C LEU A 66 -6.42 -0.92 2.06
N ALA A 67 -6.18 0.14 1.29
CA ALA A 67 -5.20 0.13 0.19
C ALA A 67 -3.74 0.03 0.66
N VAL A 68 -3.43 0.45 1.89
CA VAL A 68 -2.07 0.36 2.46
C VAL A 68 -1.79 -1.05 3.03
N ALA A 69 -2.84 -1.80 3.41
CA ALA A 69 -2.71 -3.11 4.04
C ALA A 69 -2.33 -4.25 3.06
N THR A 70 -2.29 -4.02 1.75
CA THR A 70 -2.03 -5.08 0.75
C THR A 70 -0.56 -5.19 0.33
N VAL A 71 0.39 -4.50 0.98
CA VAL A 71 1.79 -4.42 0.52
C VAL A 71 2.71 -5.55 1.01
N THR A 72 2.24 -6.54 1.78
CA THR A 72 3.13 -7.60 2.29
C THR A 72 2.68 -9.02 1.94
N ALA A 73 2.50 -9.30 0.66
CA ALA A 73 2.75 -10.65 0.15
C ALA A 73 4.17 -10.63 -0.44
N GLN A 74 5.18 -11.01 0.35
CA GLN A 74 6.51 -11.27 -0.22
C GLN A 74 6.39 -12.54 -1.05
N ASP A 75 6.44 -12.41 -2.38
CA ASP A 75 6.52 -13.54 -3.31
C ASP A 75 7.84 -14.29 -3.06
N GLN A 76 7.83 -15.27 -2.15
CA GLN A 76 9.01 -16.10 -1.87
C GLN A 76 9.20 -17.17 -2.95
N TYR A 77 10.45 -17.60 -3.15
CA TYR A 77 10.73 -18.77 -3.99
C TYR A 77 10.13 -20.04 -3.39
N THR A 78 9.88 -21.04 -4.24
CA THR A 78 9.30 -22.31 -3.78
C THR A 78 10.20 -22.97 -2.74
N THR A 79 9.63 -23.34 -1.59
CA THR A 79 10.33 -24.03 -0.50
C THR A 79 10.32 -25.56 -0.67
N LYS A 80 9.81 -26.06 -1.82
CA LYS A 80 9.67 -27.49 -2.12
C LYS A 80 11.00 -28.26 -2.02
N TYR A 81 12.12 -27.57 -2.27
CA TYR A 81 13.45 -28.16 -2.33
C TYR A 81 14.34 -27.79 -1.13
N ASP A 82 13.78 -27.11 -0.10
CA ASP A 82 14.52 -26.69 1.09
C ASP A 82 14.95 -27.87 2.00
N GLY A 83 14.47 -29.09 1.72
CA GLY A 83 14.80 -30.31 2.46
C GLY A 83 15.81 -31.23 1.77
N ILE A 84 16.45 -30.79 0.69
CA ILE A 84 17.48 -31.57 0.00
C ILE A 84 18.76 -31.60 0.86
N ASP A 85 19.41 -32.77 0.92
CA ASP A 85 20.72 -32.91 1.55
C ASP A 85 21.82 -32.35 0.65
N LEU A 86 22.21 -31.10 0.91
CA LEU A 86 23.28 -30.42 0.17
C LEU A 86 24.64 -31.09 0.39
N ASP A 87 24.89 -31.64 1.57
CA ASP A 87 26.16 -32.28 1.90
C ASP A 87 26.38 -33.53 1.06
N GLU A 88 25.34 -34.36 0.89
CA GLU A 88 25.39 -35.54 0.05
C GLU A 88 25.71 -35.17 -1.41
N ILE A 89 25.05 -34.13 -1.92
CA ILE A 89 25.26 -33.66 -3.30
C ILE A 89 26.69 -33.14 -3.49
N LEU A 90 27.19 -32.32 -2.57
CA LEU A 90 28.51 -31.69 -2.67
C LEU A 90 29.65 -32.70 -2.52
N LYS A 91 29.51 -33.67 -1.61
CA LYS A 91 30.50 -34.73 -1.36
C LYS A 91 30.50 -35.80 -2.46
N SER A 92 29.40 -35.98 -3.18
CA SER A 92 29.31 -36.95 -4.27
C SER A 92 29.70 -36.33 -5.61
N ASP A 93 30.84 -36.74 -6.17
CA ASP A 93 31.27 -36.30 -7.50
C ASP A 93 30.23 -36.58 -8.58
N ARG A 94 29.50 -37.70 -8.48
CA ARG A 94 28.46 -38.05 -9.45
C ARG A 94 27.30 -37.07 -9.41
N LEU A 95 26.80 -36.75 -8.21
CA LEU A 95 25.67 -35.84 -8.04
C LEU A 95 26.08 -34.42 -8.38
N PHE A 96 27.17 -33.92 -7.78
CA PHE A 96 27.71 -32.59 -8.04
C PHE A 96 27.91 -32.33 -9.54
N ASN A 97 28.55 -33.26 -10.27
CA ASN A 97 28.80 -33.08 -11.70
C ASN A 97 27.51 -33.01 -12.53
N ASN A 98 26.42 -33.66 -12.12
CA ASN A 98 25.14 -33.53 -12.81
C ASN A 98 24.55 -32.12 -12.62
N TYR A 99 24.60 -31.58 -11.40
CA TYR A 99 24.16 -30.20 -11.12
C TYR A 99 25.05 -29.17 -11.82
N PHE A 100 26.38 -29.35 -11.75
CA PHE A 100 27.33 -28.47 -12.42
C PHE A 100 27.09 -28.42 -13.92
N LYS A 101 26.99 -29.58 -14.60
CA LYS A 101 26.69 -29.63 -16.04
C LYS A 101 25.35 -29.02 -16.39
N CYS A 102 24.33 -29.21 -15.54
CA CYS A 102 23.04 -28.55 -15.70
C CYS A 102 23.17 -27.02 -15.68
N LEU A 103 23.86 -26.48 -14.67
CA LEU A 103 24.14 -25.04 -14.53
C LEU A 103 25.00 -24.52 -15.67
N MET A 104 25.88 -25.34 -16.25
CA MET A 104 26.74 -25.00 -17.38
C MET A 104 26.07 -25.15 -18.75
N ASP A 105 24.82 -25.63 -18.85
CA ASP A 105 24.15 -25.95 -20.13
C ASP A 105 24.78 -27.13 -20.90
N GLU A 106 25.53 -28.00 -20.21
CA GLU A 106 26.30 -29.10 -20.81
C GLU A 106 25.69 -30.48 -20.54
N GLY A 107 24.55 -30.56 -19.86
CA GLY A 107 23.96 -31.83 -19.46
C GLY A 107 22.48 -31.75 -19.08
N ARG A 108 21.94 -32.92 -18.71
CA ARG A 108 20.55 -33.05 -18.27
C ARG A 108 20.40 -32.42 -16.88
N CYS A 109 19.35 -31.61 -16.72
CA CYS A 109 18.98 -31.04 -15.45
C CYS A 109 17.92 -31.88 -14.74
N THR A 110 18.08 -32.04 -13.43
CA THR A 110 17.01 -32.51 -12.56
C THR A 110 15.98 -31.39 -12.35
N PRO A 111 14.74 -31.68 -11.89
CA PRO A 111 13.71 -30.66 -11.70
C PRO A 111 14.13 -29.54 -10.74
N ASP A 112 14.85 -29.88 -9.67
CA ASP A 112 15.41 -28.94 -8.68
C ASP A 112 16.59 -28.14 -9.26
N GLY A 113 17.50 -28.78 -10.00
CA GLY A 113 18.60 -28.07 -10.68
C GLY A 113 18.10 -27.08 -11.73
N ASN A 114 17.03 -27.41 -12.46
CA ASN A 114 16.36 -26.50 -13.38
C ASN A 114 15.76 -25.28 -12.67
N GLU A 115 15.11 -25.50 -11.53
CA GLU A 115 14.51 -24.40 -10.76
C GLU A 115 15.60 -23.50 -10.18
N LEU A 116 16.69 -24.07 -9.65
CA LEU A 116 17.86 -23.31 -9.21
C LEU A 116 18.42 -22.46 -10.34
N LYS A 117 18.66 -23.07 -11.51
CA LYS A 117 19.18 -22.37 -12.70
C LYS A 117 18.30 -21.21 -13.15
N ARG A 118 16.97 -21.37 -13.07
CA ARG A 118 16.00 -20.34 -13.43
C ARG A 118 16.04 -19.16 -12.45
N ILE A 119 16.17 -19.45 -11.15
CA ILE A 119 16.14 -18.45 -10.08
C ILE A 119 17.49 -17.75 -9.89
N LEU A 120 18.61 -18.44 -10.15
CA LEU A 120 19.96 -17.99 -9.82
C LEU A 120 20.28 -16.57 -10.36
N PRO A 121 19.99 -16.21 -11.62
CA PRO A 121 20.27 -14.86 -12.12
C PRO A 121 19.46 -13.76 -11.41
N GLU A 122 18.18 -14.03 -11.11
CA GLU A 122 17.31 -13.09 -10.38
C GLU A 122 17.77 -12.96 -8.92
N ALA A 123 18.15 -14.07 -8.28
CA ALA A 123 18.63 -14.08 -6.91
C ALA A 123 19.91 -13.25 -6.74
N LEU A 124 20.87 -13.35 -7.68
CA LEU A 124 22.10 -12.56 -7.66
C LEU A 124 21.81 -11.06 -7.83
N GLN A 125 20.93 -10.70 -8.77
CA GLN A 125 20.53 -9.31 -9.00
C GLN A 125 19.81 -8.70 -7.78
N THR A 126 18.83 -9.41 -7.24
CA THR A 126 17.92 -8.89 -6.20
C THR A 126 18.44 -9.02 -4.77
N ASN A 127 19.67 -9.48 -4.59
CA ASN A 127 20.21 -9.83 -3.28
C ASN A 127 19.37 -10.89 -2.52
N CYS A 128 18.95 -11.94 -3.24
CA CYS A 128 18.14 -13.02 -2.70
C CYS A 128 16.84 -12.52 -2.01
N ALA A 129 16.25 -11.41 -2.46
CA ALA A 129 15.12 -10.76 -1.77
C ALA A 129 13.93 -11.69 -1.47
N LYS A 130 13.76 -12.74 -2.29
CA LYS A 130 12.68 -13.74 -2.20
C LYS A 130 13.12 -15.09 -1.62
N CYS A 131 14.38 -15.23 -1.21
CA CYS A 131 14.93 -16.49 -0.71
C CYS A 131 14.51 -16.77 0.73
N SER A 132 14.23 -18.03 1.03
CA SER A 132 14.04 -18.50 2.41
C SER A 132 15.35 -18.46 3.19
N GLU A 133 15.29 -18.43 4.52
CA GLU A 133 16.49 -18.50 5.37
C GLU A 133 17.31 -19.78 5.11
N LYS A 134 16.62 -20.90 4.87
CA LYS A 134 17.27 -22.17 4.51
C LYS A 134 18.00 -22.08 3.17
N GLN A 135 17.42 -21.43 2.17
CA GLN A 135 18.07 -21.23 0.87
C GLN A 135 19.31 -20.35 0.99
N ARG A 136 19.27 -19.29 1.84
CA ARG A 136 20.45 -18.45 2.11
C ARG A 136 21.56 -19.23 2.80
N ALA A 137 21.24 -19.93 3.89
CA ALA A 137 22.22 -20.75 4.61
C ALA A 137 22.80 -21.87 3.73
N GLY A 138 21.95 -22.51 2.92
CA GLY A 138 22.36 -23.53 1.95
C GLY A 138 23.29 -22.97 0.87
N ALA A 139 22.99 -21.80 0.32
CA ALA A 139 23.84 -21.14 -0.67
C ALA A 139 25.23 -20.81 -0.09
N ILE A 140 25.29 -20.27 1.12
CA ILE A 140 26.55 -19.97 1.84
C ILE A 140 27.38 -21.24 2.01
N SER A 141 26.77 -22.35 2.47
CA SER A 141 27.45 -23.64 2.63
C SER A 141 28.01 -24.19 1.31
N VAL A 142 27.21 -24.12 0.24
CA VAL A 142 27.61 -24.55 -1.11
C VAL A 142 28.79 -23.72 -1.62
N ILE A 143 28.72 -22.39 -1.51
CA ILE A 143 29.78 -21.49 -1.95
C ILE A 143 31.08 -21.80 -1.19
N ASN A 144 31.02 -21.93 0.13
CA ASN A 144 32.17 -22.31 0.96
C ASN A 144 32.81 -23.61 0.50
N TYR A 145 32.01 -24.66 0.37
CA TYR A 145 32.51 -25.97 -0.04
C TYR A 145 33.16 -25.91 -1.42
N MET A 146 32.56 -25.16 -2.35
CA MET A 146 33.08 -25.03 -3.71
C MET A 146 34.39 -24.26 -3.77
N ILE A 147 34.54 -23.18 -3.01
CA ILE A 147 35.80 -22.41 -2.97
C ILE A 147 36.93 -23.27 -2.38
N ASP A 148 36.67 -24.00 -1.31
CA ASP A 148 37.69 -24.77 -0.60
C ASP A 148 38.07 -26.08 -1.32
N ASN A 149 37.10 -26.75 -1.95
CA ASN A 149 37.29 -28.12 -2.47
C ASN A 149 37.19 -28.22 -4.01
N ARG A 150 36.56 -27.24 -4.68
CA ARG A 150 36.18 -27.33 -6.11
C ARG A 150 36.35 -25.99 -6.83
N LYS A 151 37.53 -25.36 -6.64
CA LYS A 151 37.81 -24.02 -7.15
C LYS A 151 37.65 -23.88 -8.67
N GLU A 152 38.07 -24.88 -9.44
CA GLU A 152 37.93 -24.84 -10.91
C GLU A 152 36.47 -24.72 -11.36
N GLN A 153 35.56 -25.44 -10.69
CA GLN A 153 34.14 -25.40 -11.00
C GLN A 153 33.48 -24.12 -10.49
N TRP A 154 33.97 -23.58 -9.36
CA TRP A 154 33.56 -22.25 -8.87
C TRP A 154 33.92 -21.17 -9.88
N ASP A 155 35.18 -21.11 -10.32
CA ASP A 155 35.66 -20.09 -11.26
C ASP A 155 34.90 -20.17 -12.61
N ALA A 156 34.56 -21.39 -13.07
CA ALA A 156 33.74 -21.60 -14.27
C ALA A 156 32.30 -21.07 -14.13
N LEU A 157 31.64 -21.34 -13.00
CA LEU A 157 30.30 -20.82 -12.72
C LEU A 157 30.30 -19.30 -12.55
N GLN A 158 31.28 -18.76 -11.83
CA GLN A 158 31.46 -17.32 -11.66
C GLN A 158 31.58 -16.64 -13.03
N LYS A 159 32.43 -17.16 -13.92
CA LYS A 159 32.57 -16.60 -15.28
C LYS A 159 31.26 -16.62 -16.09
N LYS A 160 30.38 -17.58 -15.84
CA LYS A 160 29.10 -17.72 -16.54
C LYS A 160 28.03 -16.77 -15.99
N TYR A 161 27.90 -16.68 -14.67
CA TYR A 161 26.81 -15.94 -14.01
C TYR A 161 27.21 -14.54 -13.55
N ASP A 162 28.49 -14.29 -13.33
CA ASP A 162 29.08 -13.02 -12.89
C ASP A 162 30.40 -12.69 -13.61
N PRO A 163 30.39 -12.50 -14.95
CA PRO A 163 31.61 -12.20 -15.70
C PRO A 163 32.28 -10.87 -15.32
N GLU A 164 31.53 -9.94 -14.74
CA GLU A 164 31.99 -8.61 -14.32
C GLU A 164 32.34 -8.54 -12.83
N ASN A 165 32.23 -9.64 -12.09
CA ASN A 165 32.44 -9.73 -10.63
C ASN A 165 31.59 -8.74 -9.80
N LEU A 166 30.45 -8.31 -10.34
CA LEU A 166 29.57 -7.34 -9.69
C LEU A 166 28.92 -7.91 -8.43
N TYR A 167 28.55 -9.20 -8.47
CA TYR A 167 27.90 -9.86 -7.34
C TYR A 167 28.94 -10.28 -6.31
N VAL A 168 30.11 -10.77 -6.75
CA VAL A 168 31.22 -11.12 -5.85
C VAL A 168 31.60 -9.93 -4.97
N GLU A 169 31.74 -8.73 -5.54
CA GLU A 169 32.00 -7.51 -4.75
C GLU A 169 30.85 -7.14 -3.83
N LYS A 170 29.60 -7.24 -4.31
CA LYS A 170 28.40 -6.94 -3.51
C LYS A 170 28.28 -7.87 -2.29
N TYR A 171 28.65 -9.13 -2.43
CA TYR A 171 28.56 -10.14 -1.38
C TYR A 171 29.83 -10.29 -0.55
N ARG A 172 30.95 -9.68 -0.94
CA ARG A 172 32.26 -9.79 -0.28
C ARG A 172 32.18 -9.55 1.22
N GLU A 173 31.44 -8.53 1.67
CA GLU A 173 31.33 -8.18 3.08
C GLU A 173 30.45 -9.16 3.87
N GLU A 174 29.39 -9.68 3.26
CA GLU A 174 28.55 -10.73 3.87
C GLU A 174 29.33 -12.05 3.96
N ALA A 175 30.02 -12.40 2.88
CA ALA A 175 30.91 -13.55 2.79
C ALA A 175 32.03 -13.50 3.84
N LYS A 176 32.67 -12.33 4.03
CA LYS A 176 33.68 -12.14 5.08
C LYS A 176 33.14 -12.37 6.50
N LYS A 177 31.90 -11.97 6.79
CA LYS A 177 31.27 -12.21 8.12
C LYS A 177 31.10 -13.70 8.38
N GLU A 178 30.83 -14.47 7.33
CA GLU A 178 30.70 -15.92 7.36
C GLU A 178 32.05 -16.66 7.20
N GLY A 179 33.17 -15.93 7.16
CA GLY A 179 34.51 -16.50 7.04
C GLY A 179 34.93 -16.94 5.63
N ILE A 180 34.16 -16.58 4.60
CA ILE A 180 34.38 -16.95 3.21
C ILE A 180 35.35 -15.97 2.54
N LYS A 181 36.39 -16.49 1.87
CA LYS A 181 37.30 -15.69 1.05
C LYS A 181 36.86 -15.72 -0.41
N LEU A 182 36.13 -14.67 -0.81
CA LEU A 182 35.85 -14.40 -2.22
C LEU A 182 37.01 -13.59 -2.79
N GLU A 183 37.83 -14.22 -3.64
CA GLU A 183 38.96 -13.59 -4.35
C GLU A 183 38.64 -13.34 -5.82
#